data_AF-A0A840PT01-F1
#
_entry.id   AF-A0A840PT01-F1
#
_cell.length_a   1.000
_cell.length_b   1.000
_cell.length_c   1.000
_cell.angle_alpha   90.00
_cell.angle_beta   90.00
_cell.angle_gamma   90.00
#
_symmetry.space_group_name_H-M   'P 1'
#
loop_
_entity.id
_entity.type
_entity.pdbx_description
1 polymer ?
#
loop_
_entity_poly.entity_id
_entity_poly.type
_entity_poly.pdbx_seq_one_letter_code
_entity_poly.pdbx_strand_id
1 'polypeptide(L)'
;MPKIQIRNDILNLVQLQEELDGILFDYIDTSQKWDLAFEELKQLLDESVTYFKKYVQRKDGRLPESDMYWSLFIDIVSKIIYFKTIAYMNLVKEMTEEQKEQIKKSFHDAANCLPDVQGRNLEFLQELSETYNQLFHEEDEFERYYLDKNNGLKDCIRFFNEFCNQYGKNILN
;
A
#
# COMPACT_ATOMS: atom_id res chain seq x y z
N MET A 1 -12.14 -7.98 15.60
CA MET A 1 -10.92 -8.33 16.36
C MET A 1 -9.74 -8.12 15.45
N PRO A 2 -8.57 -7.66 15.94
CA PRO A 2 -7.39 -7.49 15.08
C PRO A 2 -6.99 -8.83 14.47
N LYS A 3 -6.77 -8.87 13.15
CA LYS A 3 -6.29 -10.05 12.43
C LYS A 3 -4.84 -10.32 12.78
N ILE A 4 -4.03 -9.26 12.89
CA ILE A 4 -2.60 -9.40 13.10
C ILE A 4 -2.21 -9.32 14.58
N GLN A 5 -1.43 -10.30 15.02
CA GLN A 5 -0.90 -10.32 16.37
C GLN A 5 0.21 -9.28 16.55
N ILE A 6 0.17 -8.59 17.68
CA ILE A 6 1.24 -7.70 18.15
C ILE A 6 1.85 -8.30 19.42
N ARG A 7 3.15 -8.55 19.43
CA ARG A 7 3.89 -9.08 20.58
C ARG A 7 5.06 -8.16 20.91
N ASN A 8 5.21 -7.79 22.17
CA ASN A 8 6.23 -6.83 22.62
C ASN A 8 6.23 -5.54 21.77
N ASP A 9 5.03 -5.04 21.45
CA ASP A 9 4.81 -3.86 20.61
C ASP A 9 5.32 -3.97 19.17
N ILE A 10 5.60 -5.18 18.68
CA ILE A 10 6.02 -5.47 17.32
C ILE A 10 4.89 -6.23 16.62
N LEU A 11 4.47 -5.72 15.46
CA LEU A 11 3.46 -6.38 14.62
C LEU A 11 4.08 -7.57 13.89
N ASN A 12 3.37 -8.70 13.86
CA ASN A 12 3.87 -9.90 13.21
C ASN A 12 3.81 -9.77 11.67
N LEU A 13 4.93 -9.43 11.04
CA LEU A 13 5.01 -9.22 9.60
C LEU A 13 4.79 -10.50 8.79
N VAL A 14 5.14 -11.67 9.34
CA VAL A 14 4.88 -12.95 8.67
C VAL A 14 3.38 -13.17 8.55
N GLN A 15 2.66 -12.97 9.65
CA GLN A 15 1.21 -13.08 9.65
C GLN A 15 0.56 -12.01 8.75
N LEU A 16 1.07 -10.78 8.74
CA LEU A 16 0.58 -9.73 7.85
C LEU A 16 0.71 -10.12 6.37
N GLN A 17 1.86 -10.69 5.99
CA GLN A 17 2.10 -11.21 4.65
C GLN A 17 1.20 -12.40 4.33
N GLU A 18 1.05 -13.37 5.25
CA GLU A 18 0.16 -14.53 5.06
C GLU A 18 -1.30 -14.14 4.86
N GLU A 19 -1.80 -13.17 5.62
CA GLU A 19 -3.17 -12.66 5.47
C GLU A 19 -3.35 -11.92 4.14
N LEU A 20 -2.36 -11.12 3.73
CA LEU A 20 -2.37 -10.50 2.40
C LEU A 20 -2.43 -11.57 1.30
N ASP A 21 -1.51 -12.54 1.32
CA ASP A 21 -1.42 -13.59 0.31
C ASP A 21 -2.69 -14.45 0.25
N GLY A 22 -3.30 -14.75 1.40
CA GLY A 22 -4.58 -15.44 1.48
C GLY A 22 -5.70 -14.65 0.81
N ILE A 23 -5.80 -13.34 1.06
CA ILE A 23 -6.78 -12.47 0.40
C ILE A 23 -6.58 -12.43 -1.12
N LEU A 24 -5.33 -12.28 -1.59
CA LEU A 24 -5.03 -12.26 -3.01
C LEU A 24 -5.44 -13.57 -3.67
N PHE A 25 -5.04 -14.69 -3.09
CA PHE A 25 -5.35 -16.01 -3.62
C PHE A 25 -6.87 -16.28 -3.63
N ASP A 26 -7.55 -16.10 -2.50
CA ASP A 26 -8.95 -16.48 -2.33
C ASP A 26 -9.91 -15.56 -3.09
N TYR A 27 -9.63 -14.25 -3.13
CA TYR A 27 -10.60 -13.26 -3.60
C TYR A 27 -10.20 -12.52 -4.88
N ILE A 28 -8.91 -12.44 -5.21
CA ILE A 28 -8.44 -11.78 -6.43
C ILE A 28 -8.16 -12.82 -7.51
N ASP A 29 -7.27 -13.78 -7.27
CA ASP A 29 -6.78 -14.70 -8.28
C ASP A 29 -7.79 -15.80 -8.64
N THR A 30 -8.46 -16.38 -7.63
CA THR A 30 -9.32 -17.56 -7.85
C THR A 30 -10.79 -17.22 -8.05
N SER A 31 -11.39 -16.41 -7.15
CA SER A 31 -12.84 -16.20 -7.14
C SER A 31 -13.31 -14.84 -7.63
N GLN A 32 -12.41 -13.87 -7.81
CA GLN A 32 -12.72 -12.50 -8.26
C GLN A 32 -13.85 -11.84 -7.45
N LYS A 33 -13.89 -12.09 -6.15
CA LYS A 33 -14.84 -11.47 -5.20
C LYS A 33 -14.27 -10.13 -4.72
N TRP A 34 -14.31 -9.15 -5.61
CA TRP A 34 -13.69 -7.84 -5.41
C TRP A 34 -14.23 -7.07 -4.19
N ASP A 35 -15.48 -7.31 -3.80
CA ASP A 35 -16.12 -6.71 -2.63
C ASP A 35 -15.49 -7.21 -1.34
N LEU A 36 -15.30 -8.53 -1.24
CA LEU A 36 -14.60 -9.16 -0.12
C LEU A 36 -13.12 -8.78 -0.12
N ALA A 37 -12.45 -8.80 -1.28
CA ALA A 37 -11.06 -8.38 -1.38
C ALA A 37 -10.86 -6.95 -0.86
N PHE A 38 -11.71 -6.01 -1.28
CA PHE A 38 -11.63 -4.62 -0.86
C PHE A 38 -11.80 -4.45 0.66
N GLU A 39 -12.84 -5.05 1.25
CA GLU A 39 -13.09 -4.93 2.70
C GLU A 39 -11.97 -5.57 3.53
N GLU A 40 -11.49 -6.74 3.11
CA GLU A 40 -10.44 -7.47 3.82
C GLU A 40 -9.09 -6.73 3.75
N LEU A 41 -8.71 -6.21 2.57
CA LEU A 41 -7.51 -5.40 2.39
C LEU A 41 -7.61 -4.05 3.11
N LYS A 42 -8.79 -3.43 3.11
CA LYS A 42 -9.05 -2.22 3.88
C LYS A 42 -8.86 -2.47 5.37
N GLN A 43 -9.38 -3.56 5.92
CA GLN A 43 -9.14 -3.91 7.31
C GLN A 43 -7.65 -4.11 7.61
N LEU A 44 -6.92 -4.82 6.73
CA LEU A 44 -5.49 -5.08 6.90
C LEU A 44 -4.68 -3.77 6.89
N LEU A 45 -5.07 -2.82 6.05
CA LEU A 45 -4.50 -1.49 5.99
C LEU A 45 -4.84 -0.65 7.24
N ASP A 46 -6.09 -0.69 7.70
CA ASP A 46 -6.54 0.00 8.92
C ASP A 46 -5.71 -0.44 10.14
N GLU A 47 -5.45 -1.75 10.26
CA GLU A 47 -4.61 -2.32 11.30
C GLU A 47 -3.15 -1.87 11.18
N SER A 48 -2.59 -1.87 9.96
CA SER A 48 -1.22 -1.44 9.66
C SER A 48 -0.99 0.05 9.94
N VAL A 49 -1.92 0.91 9.50
CA VAL A 49 -1.90 2.35 9.78
C VAL A 49 -2.04 2.61 11.28
N THR A 50 -2.95 1.91 11.95
CA THR A 50 -3.14 2.03 13.40
C THR A 50 -1.87 1.65 14.16
N TYR A 51 -1.23 0.55 13.77
CA TYR A 51 0.03 0.11 14.34
C TYR A 51 1.13 1.17 14.16
N PHE A 52 1.33 1.66 12.93
CA PHE A 52 2.36 2.64 12.63
C PHE A 52 2.15 3.97 13.37
N LYS A 53 0.92 4.48 13.40
CA LYS A 53 0.59 5.71 14.14
C LYS A 53 0.84 5.56 15.63
N LYS A 54 0.49 4.42 16.23
CA LYS A 54 0.79 4.12 17.64
C LYS A 54 2.29 4.05 17.90
N TYR A 55 3.06 3.46 16.99
CA TYR A 55 4.52 3.44 17.08
C TYR A 55 5.10 4.86 17.11
N VAL A 56 4.74 5.70 16.12
CA VAL A 56 5.23 7.08 16.00
C VAL A 56 4.84 7.91 17.23
N GLN A 57 3.60 7.77 17.71
CA GLN A 57 3.13 8.44 18.91
C GLN A 57 3.94 8.06 20.16
N ARG A 58 4.25 6.78 20.34
CA ARG A 58 5.06 6.29 21.48
C ARG A 58 6.53 6.71 21.41
N LYS A 59 6.99 7.12 20.23
CA LYS A 59 8.35 7.61 19.99
C LYS A 59 8.40 9.13 19.86
N ASP A 60 7.43 9.85 20.43
CA ASP A 60 7.34 11.31 20.44
C ASP A 60 7.41 11.92 19.02
N GLY A 61 6.73 11.28 18.06
CA GLY A 61 6.71 11.72 16.67
C GLY A 61 7.92 11.29 15.84
N ARG A 62 8.88 10.57 16.43
CA ARG A 62 10.04 10.06 15.68
C ARG A 62 9.63 8.90 14.79
N LEU A 63 10.02 9.00 13.53
CA LEU A 63 9.88 7.92 12.56
C LEU A 63 10.84 6.77 12.90
N PRO A 64 10.46 5.52 12.57
CA PRO A 64 11.36 4.40 12.77
C PRO A 64 12.67 4.55 12.00
N GLU A 65 13.72 3.94 12.55
CA GLU A 65 14.99 3.83 11.84
C GLU A 65 14.86 2.86 10.64
N SER A 66 15.67 3.09 9.62
CA SER A 66 15.73 2.25 8.44
C SER A 66 16.38 0.92 8.79
N ASP A 67 15.57 -0.06 9.17
CA ASP A 67 16.00 -1.44 9.43
C ASP A 67 15.23 -2.46 8.57
N MET A 68 15.61 -3.73 8.69
CA MET A 68 15.01 -4.82 7.93
C MET A 68 13.53 -5.02 8.29
N TYR A 69 13.14 -4.79 9.54
CA TYR A 69 11.75 -4.92 9.95
C TYR A 69 10.88 -3.88 9.24
N TRP A 70 11.29 -2.61 9.26
CA TRP A 70 10.54 -1.54 8.61
C TRP A 70 10.61 -1.61 7.09
N SER A 71 11.70 -2.12 6.54
CA SER A 71 11.79 -2.48 5.13
C SER A 71 10.66 -3.42 4.72
N LEU A 72 10.52 -4.55 5.41
CA LEU A 72 9.49 -5.55 5.12
C LEU A 72 8.09 -5.01 5.37
N PHE A 73 7.89 -4.29 6.47
CA PHE A 73 6.61 -3.66 6.77
C PHE A 73 6.16 -2.72 5.64
N ILE A 74 7.08 -1.88 5.15
CA ILE A 74 6.83 -0.91 4.08
C ILE A 74 6.53 -1.59 2.74
N ASP A 75 7.27 -2.65 2.39
CA ASP A 75 6.99 -3.45 1.18
C ASP A 75 5.57 -4.05 1.25
N ILE A 76 5.17 -4.61 2.40
CA ILE A 76 3.85 -5.21 2.57
C ILE A 76 2.74 -4.17 2.48
N VAL A 77 2.84 -3.03 3.17
CA VAL A 77 1.79 -1.99 3.11
C VAL A 77 1.66 -1.36 1.74
N SER A 78 2.75 -1.24 0.97
CA SER A 78 2.67 -0.80 -0.42
C SER A 78 1.79 -1.73 -1.26
N LYS A 79 2.01 -3.06 -1.14
CA LYS A 79 1.17 -4.07 -1.79
C LYS A 79 -0.28 -4.01 -1.34
N ILE A 80 -0.54 -3.84 -0.04
CA ILE A 80 -1.90 -3.70 0.48
C ILE A 80 -2.59 -2.47 -0.15
N ILE A 81 -1.92 -1.32 -0.23
CA ILE A 81 -2.48 -0.10 -0.83
C ILE A 81 -2.79 -0.36 -2.32
N TYR A 82 -1.86 -0.97 -3.05
CA TYR A 82 -2.05 -1.32 -4.46
C TYR A 82 -3.25 -2.24 -4.67
N PHE A 83 -3.26 -3.43 -4.06
CA PHE A 83 -4.32 -4.40 -4.28
C PHE A 83 -5.69 -3.92 -3.76
N LYS A 84 -5.72 -3.11 -2.70
CA LYS A 84 -6.97 -2.45 -2.26
C LYS A 84 -7.49 -1.51 -3.35
N THR A 85 -6.59 -0.78 -4.01
CA THR A 85 -6.93 0.11 -5.13
C THR A 85 -7.45 -0.69 -6.32
N ILE A 86 -6.81 -1.80 -6.67
CA ILE A 86 -7.29 -2.74 -7.70
C ILE A 86 -8.69 -3.27 -7.39
N ALA A 87 -8.92 -3.73 -6.16
CA ALA A 87 -10.21 -4.25 -5.74
C ALA A 87 -11.29 -3.18 -5.87
N TYR A 88 -11.01 -1.95 -5.44
CA TYR A 88 -11.92 -0.83 -5.61
C TYR A 88 -12.21 -0.52 -7.09
N MET A 89 -11.17 -0.51 -7.94
CA MET A 89 -11.35 -0.26 -9.37
C MET A 89 -12.30 -1.27 -10.02
N ASN A 90 -12.22 -2.53 -9.62
CA ASN A 90 -13.10 -3.59 -10.12
C ASN A 90 -14.54 -3.53 -9.54
N LEU A 91 -14.75 -2.81 -8.44
CA LEU A 91 -16.08 -2.57 -7.87
C LEU A 91 -16.82 -1.41 -8.56
N VAL A 92 -16.08 -0.44 -9.06
CA VAL A 92 -16.65 0.78 -9.65
C VAL A 92 -16.84 0.60 -11.15
N LYS A 93 -18.11 0.45 -11.59
CA LYS A 93 -18.46 0.29 -13.01
C LYS A 93 -18.18 1.52 -13.86
N GLU A 94 -18.42 2.71 -13.30
CA GLU A 94 -18.16 4.00 -13.94
C GLU A 94 -17.53 4.93 -12.91
N MET A 95 -16.30 5.37 -13.16
CA MET A 95 -15.55 6.21 -12.23
C MET A 95 -15.84 7.68 -12.50
N THR A 96 -16.26 8.40 -11.45
CA THR A 96 -16.25 9.86 -11.44
C THR A 96 -14.81 10.39 -11.48
N GLU A 97 -14.62 11.63 -11.91
CA GLU A 97 -13.29 12.27 -11.91
C GLU A 97 -12.68 12.34 -10.50
N GLU A 98 -13.50 12.54 -9.46
CA GLU A 98 -13.03 12.49 -8.07
C GLU A 98 -12.48 11.11 -7.70
N GLN A 99 -13.16 10.03 -8.09
CA GLN A 99 -12.69 8.67 -7.83
C GLN A 99 -11.40 8.37 -8.61
N LYS A 100 -11.28 8.84 -9.86
CA LYS A 100 -10.05 8.71 -10.65
C LYS A 100 -8.87 9.41 -9.98
N GLU A 101 -9.05 10.63 -9.49
CA GLU A 101 -8.01 11.37 -8.75
C GLU A 101 -7.61 10.65 -7.44
N GLN A 102 -8.57 10.07 -6.72
CA GLN A 102 -8.28 9.28 -5.52
C GLN A 102 -7.53 7.97 -5.84
N ILE A 103 -7.88 7.31 -6.95
CA ILE A 103 -7.16 6.12 -7.44
C ILE A 103 -5.74 6.51 -7.85
N LYS A 104 -5.57 7.58 -8.63
CA LYS A 104 -4.26 8.14 -9.01
C LYS A 104 -3.40 8.40 -7.78
N LYS A 105 -3.97 9.11 -6.79
CA LYS A 105 -3.28 9.35 -5.51
C LYS A 105 -2.89 8.04 -4.82
N SER A 106 -3.75 7.03 -4.80
CA SER A 106 -3.48 5.75 -4.13
C SER A 106 -2.36 4.96 -4.82
N PHE A 107 -2.27 5.01 -6.15
CA PHE A 107 -1.11 4.49 -6.89
C PHE A 107 0.18 5.20 -6.51
N HIS A 108 0.16 6.53 -6.43
CA HIS A 108 1.34 7.27 -5.97
C HIS A 108 1.68 6.97 -4.51
N ASP A 109 0.68 6.82 -3.63
CA ASP A 109 0.91 6.46 -2.22
C ASP A 109 1.57 5.06 -2.12
N ALA A 110 1.12 4.08 -2.92
CA ALA A 110 1.74 2.76 -3.00
C ALA A 110 3.19 2.83 -3.52
N ALA A 111 3.42 3.48 -4.66
CA ALA A 111 4.75 3.57 -5.27
C ALA A 111 5.75 4.42 -4.45
N ASN A 112 5.28 5.45 -3.74
CA ASN A 112 6.10 6.19 -2.79
C ASN A 112 6.57 5.32 -1.62
N CYS A 113 5.81 4.29 -1.28
CA CYS A 113 6.18 3.30 -0.26
C CYS A 113 7.03 2.15 -0.81
N LEU A 114 7.54 2.22 -2.05
CA LEU A 114 8.46 1.21 -2.59
C LEU A 114 9.91 1.66 -2.52
N PRO A 115 10.74 1.05 -1.65
CA PRO A 115 12.17 1.28 -1.64
C PRO A 115 12.88 0.45 -2.72
N ASP A 116 14.05 0.88 -3.19
CA ASP A 116 14.90 0.09 -4.10
C ASP A 116 14.18 -0.45 -5.35
N VAL A 117 13.48 0.44 -6.05
CA VAL A 117 12.69 0.10 -7.24
C VAL A 117 13.54 -0.21 -8.47
N GLN A 118 14.83 0.13 -8.46
CA GLN A 118 15.78 -0.34 -9.49
C GLN A 118 16.33 -1.74 -9.21
N GLY A 119 16.10 -2.26 -8.00
CA GLY A 119 16.56 -3.56 -7.54
C GLY A 119 15.38 -4.48 -7.25
N ARG A 120 15.17 -4.78 -5.98
CA ARG A 120 14.21 -5.83 -5.56
C ARG A 120 12.74 -5.53 -5.90
N ASN A 121 12.37 -4.26 -6.04
CA ASN A 121 10.99 -3.84 -6.23
C ASN A 121 10.68 -3.40 -7.68
N LEU A 122 11.57 -3.71 -8.63
CA LEU A 122 11.41 -3.35 -10.04
C LEU A 122 10.16 -3.98 -10.67
N GLU A 123 10.00 -5.30 -10.53
CA GLU A 123 8.87 -6.03 -11.12
C GLU A 123 7.53 -5.49 -10.58
N PHE A 124 7.47 -5.20 -9.30
CA PHE A 124 6.25 -4.66 -8.69
C PHE A 124 5.99 -3.20 -9.10
N LEU A 125 7.03 -2.38 -9.33
CA LEU A 125 6.85 -1.05 -9.93
C LEU A 125 6.31 -1.15 -11.36
N GLN A 126 6.77 -2.12 -12.14
CA GLN A 126 6.29 -2.34 -13.51
C GLN A 126 4.81 -2.73 -13.51
N GLU A 127 4.40 -3.65 -12.63
CA GLU A 127 2.98 -4.03 -12.46
C GLU A 127 2.10 -2.83 -12.08
N LEU A 128 2.57 -2.02 -11.12
CA LEU A 128 1.93 -0.75 -10.73
C LEU A 128 1.78 0.20 -11.92
N SER A 129 2.84 0.39 -12.69
CA SER A 129 2.88 1.28 -13.85
C SER A 129 1.96 0.81 -14.97
N GLU A 130 1.98 -0.49 -15.30
CA GLU A 130 1.09 -1.08 -16.31
C GLU A 130 -0.37 -0.83 -15.95
N THR A 131 -0.74 -1.10 -14.70
CA THR A 131 -2.10 -0.86 -14.20
C THR A 131 -2.46 0.63 -14.27
N TYR A 132 -1.55 1.51 -13.84
CA TYR A 132 -1.76 2.95 -13.86
C TYR A 132 -1.97 3.47 -15.29
N ASN A 133 -1.12 3.04 -16.23
CA ASN A 133 -1.16 3.46 -17.63
C ASN A 133 -2.43 2.98 -18.35
N GLN A 134 -2.95 1.81 -17.99
CA GLN A 134 -4.24 1.33 -18.51
C GLN A 134 -5.40 2.28 -18.18
N LEU A 135 -5.34 2.97 -17.04
CA LEU A 135 -6.41 3.86 -16.58
C LEU A 135 -6.22 5.32 -17.02
N PHE A 136 -4.99 5.81 -17.03
CA PHE A 136 -4.69 7.24 -17.23
C PHE A 136 -4.04 7.57 -18.57
N HIS A 137 -3.59 6.57 -19.35
CA HIS A 137 -2.93 6.75 -20.64
C HIS A 137 -1.68 7.65 -20.60
N GLU A 138 -0.96 7.66 -19.47
CA GLU A 138 0.27 8.44 -19.24
C GLU A 138 1.52 7.62 -19.58
N GLU A 139 1.56 7.04 -20.79
CA GLU A 139 2.56 6.08 -21.30
C GLU A 139 3.98 6.26 -20.70
N ASP A 140 4.35 5.33 -19.82
CA ASP A 140 5.65 5.21 -19.14
C ASP A 140 6.09 6.38 -18.24
N GLU A 141 5.33 7.47 -18.13
CA GLU A 141 5.73 8.62 -17.30
C GLU A 141 5.76 8.24 -15.82
N PHE A 142 4.83 7.38 -15.38
CA PHE A 142 4.75 6.90 -14.01
C PHE A 142 5.98 6.06 -13.61
N GLU A 143 6.32 5.03 -14.38
CA GLU A 143 7.48 4.18 -14.11
C GLU A 143 8.78 4.98 -14.11
N ARG A 144 9.00 5.80 -15.16
CA ARG A 144 10.22 6.62 -15.26
C ARG A 144 10.38 7.54 -14.07
N TYR A 145 9.31 8.20 -13.64
CA TYR A 145 9.34 9.06 -12.46
C TYR A 145 9.83 8.31 -11.22
N TYR A 146 9.32 7.10 -10.97
CA TYR A 146 9.71 6.33 -9.78
C TYR A 146 11.08 5.66 -9.91
N LEU A 147 11.46 5.21 -11.11
CA LEU A 147 12.81 4.71 -11.39
C LEU A 147 13.87 5.80 -11.15
N ASP A 148 13.62 7.03 -11.60
CA ASP A 148 14.53 8.16 -11.39
C ASP A 148 14.58 8.59 -9.92
N LYS A 149 13.42 8.55 -9.24
CA LYS A 149 13.32 8.89 -7.82
C LYS A 149 14.03 7.88 -6.92
N ASN A 150 13.96 6.59 -7.27
CA ASN A 150 14.52 5.44 -6.56
C ASN A 150 14.55 5.60 -5.03
N ASN A 151 13.37 5.68 -4.41
CA ASN A 151 13.24 6.03 -2.99
C ASN A 151 14.10 5.12 -2.10
N GLY A 152 14.79 5.73 -1.14
CA GLY A 152 15.36 5.00 -0.02
C GLY A 152 14.28 4.64 1.01
N LEU A 153 14.52 3.63 1.83
CA LEU A 153 13.58 3.22 2.89
C LEU A 153 13.15 4.38 3.80
N LYS A 154 14.06 5.30 4.11
CA LYS A 154 13.75 6.48 4.94
C LYS A 154 12.70 7.39 4.28
N ASP A 155 12.79 7.56 2.96
CA ASP A 155 11.81 8.33 2.20
C ASP A 155 10.46 7.60 2.16
N CYS A 156 10.46 6.29 1.95
CA CYS A 156 9.24 5.47 1.99
C CYS A 156 8.53 5.54 3.35
N ILE A 157 9.27 5.44 4.46
CA ILE A 157 8.72 5.61 5.82
C ILE A 157 8.12 7.01 5.99
N ARG A 158 8.77 8.05 5.46
CA ARG A 158 8.23 9.43 5.49
C ARG A 158 6.93 9.53 4.70
N PHE A 159 6.89 9.02 3.47
CA PHE A 159 5.70 9.04 2.64
C PHE A 159 4.56 8.22 3.27
N PHE A 160 4.86 7.07 3.86
CA PHE A 160 3.84 6.29 4.58
C PHE A 160 3.31 7.02 5.81
N ASN A 161 4.15 7.78 6.53
CA ASN A 161 3.69 8.64 7.61
C ASN A 161 2.76 9.76 7.11
N GLU A 162 3.09 10.41 5.99
CA GLU A 162 2.23 11.41 5.35
C GLU A 162 0.88 10.80 4.94
N PHE A 163 0.89 9.61 4.36
CA PHE A 163 -0.30 8.81 4.07
C PHE A 163 -1.13 8.56 5.34
N CYS A 164 -0.51 8.07 6.42
CA CYS A 164 -1.17 7.81 7.71
C CYS A 164 -1.83 9.05 8.34
N ASN A 165 -1.28 10.24 8.08
CA ASN A 165 -1.82 11.52 8.56
C ASN A 165 -3.03 12.02 7.74
N GLN A 166 -3.16 11.53 6.51
CA GLN A 166 -4.28 11.79 5.61
C GLN A 166 -5.33 10.66 5.64
N TYR A 167 -4.97 9.50 6.18
CA TYR A 167 -5.83 8.32 6.28
C TYR A 167 -7.11 8.58 7.09
N GLY A 168 -8.27 8.15 6.57
CA GLY A 168 -9.59 8.45 7.13
C GLY A 168 -10.27 9.71 6.57
N LYS A 169 -9.64 10.42 5.62
CA LYS A 169 -10.18 11.66 5.00
C LYS A 169 -10.66 11.47 3.56
N ASN A 170 -10.46 10.29 2.97
CA ASN A 170 -10.77 10.00 1.57
C ASN A 170 -11.66 8.77 1.48
N ILE A 171 -12.42 8.61 0.39
CA ILE A 171 -13.39 7.51 0.24
C ILE A 171 -12.67 6.15 0.17
N LEU A 172 -11.42 6.15 -0.29
CA LEU A 172 -10.55 4.98 -0.32
C LEU A 172 -9.89 4.66 1.03
N ASN A 173 -9.91 5.55 2.03
CA ASN A 173 -9.18 5.41 3.30
C ASN A 173 -10.11 5.54 4.51
#